data_AF-A0A1F3SGA3-F1
#
_entry.id   AF-A0A1F3SGA3-F1
#
_cell.length_a   1.000
_cell.length_b   1.000
_cell.length_c   1.000
_cell.angle_alpha   90.00
_cell.angle_beta   90.00
_cell.angle_gamma   90.00
#
_symmetry.space_group_name_H-M   'P 1'
#
loop_
_entity.id
_entity.type
_entity.pdbx_description
1 polymer ?
#
loop_
_entity_poly.entity_id
_entity_poly.type
_entity_poly.pdbx_seq_one_letter_code
_entity_poly.pdbx_strand_id
1 'polypeptide(L)'
;MHQDPSNFLHSGRPIGMVPSSTPEGGDRRKMVINDKTFQIKQWVSFQIGAAIVFGCSWCVHAFLGLGLWAAVVTFVASGSVVSFFLSRSISGPLYRLRLHMEDFAHGKPRKMHSRKNDNFQPLIQAYNQQVDFVSELQTYHSSHEENVLPLKKAA
;
A
#
# COMPACT_ATOMS: atom_id res chain seq x y z
N MET A 1 7.02 -17.80 -39.05
CA MET A 1 8.42 -17.92 -39.50
C MET A 1 8.69 -19.38 -39.79
N HIS A 2 8.97 -19.65 -41.07
CA HIS A 2 9.19 -20.97 -41.67
C HIS A 2 10.45 -21.64 -41.12
N GLN A 3 10.35 -22.92 -40.80
CA GLN A 3 11.50 -23.83 -40.71
C GLN A 3 11.88 -24.25 -42.14
N ASP A 4 13.17 -24.14 -42.46
CA ASP A 4 13.73 -24.57 -43.73
C ASP A 4 14.78 -25.68 -43.48
N PRO A 5 14.44 -26.95 -43.73
CA PRO A 5 15.33 -28.09 -43.52
C PRO A 5 15.83 -28.64 -44.86
N SER A 6 16.81 -28.00 -45.49
CA SER A 6 17.47 -28.59 -46.66
C SER A 6 18.80 -27.91 -46.97
N ASN A 7 19.90 -28.62 -46.71
CA ASN A 7 21.22 -28.51 -47.34
C ASN A 7 22.13 -29.48 -46.56
N PHE A 8 22.05 -30.81 -46.75
CA PHE A 8 22.31 -31.58 -47.97
C PHE A 8 23.72 -31.36 -48.55
N LEU A 9 24.57 -32.37 -48.27
CA LEU A 9 25.63 -32.96 -49.11
C LEU A 9 26.76 -32.08 -49.66
N HIS A 10 27.97 -32.33 -49.14
CA HIS A 10 29.17 -32.63 -49.95
C HIS A 10 30.17 -33.37 -49.03
N SER A 11 30.37 -34.69 -49.12
CA SER A 11 31.03 -35.44 -50.21
C SER A 11 32.39 -34.85 -50.56
N GLY A 12 33.43 -35.39 -49.92
CA GLY A 12 34.82 -35.06 -50.22
C GLY A 12 35.79 -35.62 -49.16
N ARG A 13 35.97 -36.95 -49.11
CA ARG A 13 37.11 -37.57 -48.41
C ARG A 13 38.34 -37.52 -49.32
N PRO A 14 39.39 -36.76 -48.99
CA PRO A 14 40.72 -37.07 -49.49
C PRO A 14 41.35 -38.15 -48.60
N ILE A 15 41.56 -39.33 -49.18
CA ILE A 15 42.51 -40.33 -48.69
C ILE A 15 43.90 -39.74 -48.97
N GLY A 16 44.51 -39.14 -47.95
CA GLY A 16 45.82 -38.52 -48.01
C GLY A 16 46.71 -39.05 -46.90
N MET A 17 47.59 -39.96 -47.30
CA MET A 17 48.87 -40.36 -46.70
C MET A 17 49.10 -40.10 -45.20
N VAL A 18 49.24 -41.21 -44.48
CA VAL A 18 49.84 -41.30 -43.15
C VAL A 18 51.34 -40.95 -43.23
N PRO A 19 51.82 -39.87 -42.58
CA PRO A 19 53.22 -39.77 -42.21
C PRO A 19 53.40 -40.53 -40.89
N SER A 20 54.00 -41.72 -40.93
CA SER A 20 54.49 -42.39 -39.72
C SER A 20 55.81 -41.75 -39.31
N SER A 21 55.75 -40.58 -38.68
CA SER A 21 56.86 -40.09 -37.87
C SER A 21 56.66 -40.62 -36.46
N THR A 22 57.38 -41.68 -36.13
CA THR A 22 57.65 -42.07 -34.74
C THR A 22 58.26 -40.87 -34.01
N PRO A 23 57.59 -40.29 -33.00
CA PRO A 23 58.22 -39.27 -32.17
C PRO A 23 59.23 -39.98 -31.27
N GLU A 24 60.50 -39.69 -31.50
CA GLU A 24 61.59 -39.97 -30.58
C GLU A 24 61.23 -39.51 -29.15
N GLY A 25 61.76 -40.23 -28.17
CA GLY A 25 61.46 -40.14 -26.74
C GLY A 25 61.77 -38.77 -26.13
N GLY A 26 60.89 -37.80 -26.37
CA GLY A 26 60.89 -36.48 -25.76
C GLY A 26 59.99 -36.45 -24.52
N ASP A 27 60.59 -36.66 -23.35
CA ASP A 27 60.25 -36.02 -22.08
C ASP A 27 58.75 -35.89 -21.71
N ARG A 28 58.02 -37.03 -21.67
CA ARG A 28 56.60 -37.13 -21.27
C ARG A 28 56.24 -36.48 -19.92
N ARG A 29 57.22 -36.13 -19.08
CA ARG A 29 56.96 -35.47 -17.78
C ARG A 29 56.53 -34.01 -17.94
N LYS A 30 56.85 -33.31 -19.04
CA LYS A 30 56.51 -31.89 -19.21
C LYS A 30 55.06 -31.65 -19.67
N MET A 31 54.43 -32.62 -20.32
CA MET A 31 53.02 -32.50 -20.76
C MET A 31 52.02 -32.63 -19.59
N VAL A 32 52.30 -33.48 -18.60
CA VAL A 32 51.39 -33.73 -17.47
C VAL A 32 51.28 -32.52 -16.52
N ILE A 33 52.32 -31.68 -16.45
CA ILE A 33 52.33 -30.49 -15.58
C ILE A 33 51.47 -29.36 -16.16
N ASN A 34 51.35 -29.25 -17.49
CA ASN A 34 50.55 -28.22 -18.14
C ASN A 34 49.03 -28.45 -18.06
N ASP A 35 48.59 -29.71 -17.91
CA ASP A 35 47.15 -30.03 -17.83
C ASP A 35 46.56 -29.61 -16.47
N LYS A 36 47.31 -29.79 -15.38
CA LYS A 36 46.86 -29.37 -14.04
C LYS A 36 46.75 -27.85 -13.90
N THR A 37 47.66 -27.09 -14.51
CA THR A 37 47.60 -25.62 -14.47
C THR A 37 46.45 -25.07 -15.31
N PHE A 38 46.07 -25.77 -16.39
CA PHE A 38 44.91 -25.42 -17.19
C PHE A 38 43.59 -25.64 -16.42
N GLN A 39 43.44 -26.81 -15.77
CA GLN A 39 42.26 -27.12 -14.95
C GLN A 39 42.07 -26.14 -13.79
N ILE A 40 43.17 -25.74 -13.12
CA ILE A 40 43.10 -24.75 -12.02
C ILE A 40 42.66 -23.38 -12.55
N LYS A 41 43.20 -22.92 -13.68
CA LYS A 41 42.79 -21.64 -14.28
C LYS A 41 41.30 -21.64 -14.66
N GLN A 42 40.82 -22.73 -15.25
CA GLN A 42 39.40 -22.88 -15.60
C GLN A 42 38.49 -22.88 -14.37
N TRP A 43 38.89 -23.57 -13.29
CA TRP A 43 38.16 -23.56 -12.02
C TRP A 43 38.12 -22.18 -11.37
N VAL A 44 39.25 -21.45 -11.33
CA VAL A 44 39.31 -20.11 -10.75
C VAL A 44 38.45 -19.12 -11.56
N SER A 45 38.52 -19.16 -12.89
CA SER A 45 37.65 -18.34 -13.74
C SER A 45 36.17 -18.63 -13.54
N PHE A 46 35.79 -19.89 -13.32
CA PHE A 46 34.41 -20.27 -13.02
C PHE A 46 33.94 -19.72 -11.66
N GLN A 47 34.77 -19.83 -10.61
CA GLN A 47 34.44 -19.33 -9.28
C GLN A 47 34.27 -17.80 -9.26
N ILE A 48 35.15 -17.06 -9.96
CA ILE A 48 35.03 -15.60 -10.09
C ILE A 48 33.75 -15.23 -10.85
N GLY A 49 33.46 -15.92 -11.96
CA GLY A 49 32.23 -15.71 -12.73
C GLY A 49 30.97 -15.94 -11.89
N ALA A 50 30.92 -17.03 -11.12
CA ALA A 50 29.81 -17.32 -10.23
C ALA A 50 29.66 -16.26 -9.13
N ALA A 51 30.75 -15.85 -8.48
CA ALA A 51 30.72 -14.85 -7.40
C ALA A 51 30.15 -13.50 -7.88
N ILE A 52 30.47 -13.07 -9.10
CA ILE A 52 29.92 -11.82 -9.68
C ILE A 52 28.42 -11.95 -9.94
N VAL A 53 27.97 -13.07 -10.52
CA VAL A 53 26.54 -13.28 -10.83
C VAL A 53 25.70 -13.37 -9.55
N PHE A 54 26.17 -14.12 -8.54
CA PHE A 54 25.46 -14.24 -7.26
C PHE A 54 25.50 -12.94 -6.45
N GLY A 55 26.64 -12.23 -6.45
CA GLY A 55 26.77 -10.93 -5.78
C GLY A 55 25.82 -9.87 -6.37
N CYS A 56 25.77 -9.74 -7.70
CA CYS A 56 24.85 -8.81 -8.36
C CYS A 56 23.37 -9.16 -8.10
N SER A 57 23.01 -10.45 -8.10
CA SER A 57 21.63 -10.88 -7.82
C SER A 57 21.17 -10.49 -6.41
N TRP A 58 22.04 -10.66 -5.41
CA TRP A 58 21.71 -10.33 -4.02
C TRP A 58 21.50 -8.82 -3.82
N CYS A 59 22.35 -7.99 -4.44
CA CYS A 59 22.23 -6.54 -4.37
C CYS A 59 20.90 -6.04 -4.97
N VAL A 60 20.46 -6.62 -6.09
CA VAL A 60 19.18 -6.25 -6.72
C VAL A 60 18.00 -6.63 -5.81
N HIS A 61 17.99 -7.82 -5.22
CA HIS A 61 16.92 -8.22 -4.31
C HIS A 61 16.88 -7.38 -3.03
N ALA A 62 18.04 -7.03 -2.47
CA ALA A 62 18.12 -6.15 -1.31
C ALA A 62 17.55 -4.75 -1.60
N PHE A 63 17.90 -4.19 -2.77
CA PHE A 63 17.41 -2.87 -3.17
C PHE A 63 15.90 -2.88 -3.47
N LEU A 64 15.41 -3.88 -4.21
CA LEU A 64 13.98 -4.04 -4.50
C LEU A 64 13.16 -4.30 -3.22
N GLY A 65 13.70 -5.12 -2.30
CA GLY A 65 13.07 -5.40 -1.02
C GLY A 65 12.96 -4.15 -0.16
N LEU A 66 14.03 -3.36 -0.04
CA LEU A 66 14.01 -2.11 0.71
C LEU A 66 13.01 -1.10 0.12
N GLY A 67 12.97 -0.98 -1.21
CA GLY A 67 12.01 -0.11 -1.92
C GLY A 67 10.55 -0.53 -1.66
N LEU A 68 10.26 -1.84 -1.72
CA LEU A 68 8.93 -2.36 -1.43
C LEU A 68 8.51 -2.08 0.02
N TRP A 69 9.40 -2.33 0.99
CA TRP A 69 9.12 -2.05 2.40
C TRP A 69 8.88 -0.55 2.65
N ALA A 70 9.69 0.32 2.05
CA ALA A 70 9.49 1.77 2.14
C ALA A 70 8.13 2.19 1.56
N ALA A 71 7.71 1.61 0.43
CA ALA A 71 6.40 1.86 -0.17
C ALA A 71 5.25 1.41 0.75
N VAL A 72 5.34 0.21 1.34
CA VAL A 72 4.33 -0.31 2.28
C VAL A 72 4.22 0.58 3.51
N VAL A 73 5.34 0.97 4.12
CA VAL A 73 5.35 1.86 5.30
C VAL A 73 4.74 3.22 4.95
N THR A 74 5.09 3.78 3.79
CA THR A 74 4.54 5.07 3.34
C THR A 74 3.04 4.98 3.09
N PHE A 75 2.57 3.90 2.49
CA PHE A 75 1.14 3.66 2.26
C PHE A 75 0.37 3.55 3.58
N VAL A 76 0.87 2.76 4.54
CA VAL A 76 0.23 2.62 5.87
C VAL A 76 0.26 3.94 6.64
N ALA A 77 1.38 4.66 6.61
CA ALA A 77 1.51 5.94 7.29
C ALA A 77 0.54 6.99 6.72
N SER A 78 0.51 7.14 5.40
CA SER A 78 -0.40 8.08 4.72
C SER A 78 -1.87 7.73 4.95
N GLY A 79 -2.24 6.45 4.87
CA GLY A 79 -3.59 5.98 5.20
C GLY A 79 -3.97 6.31 6.65
N SER A 80 -3.07 6.07 7.60
CA SER A 80 -3.30 6.35 9.02
C SER A 80 -3.52 7.84 9.29
N VAL A 81 -2.74 8.71 8.63
CA VAL A 81 -2.89 10.16 8.74
C VAL A 81 -4.26 10.60 8.22
N VAL A 82 -4.68 10.11 7.05
CA VAL A 82 -6.02 10.42 6.49
C VAL A 82 -7.13 9.94 7.41
N SER A 83 -7.05 8.70 7.91
CA SER A 83 -8.02 8.16 8.87
C SER A 83 -8.10 8.99 10.14
N PHE A 84 -6.97 9.46 10.66
CA PHE A 84 -6.93 10.32 11.85
C PHE A 84 -7.60 11.68 11.58
N PHE A 85 -7.33 12.30 10.43
CA PHE A 85 -7.97 13.56 10.05
C PHE A 85 -9.48 13.42 9.88
N LEU A 86 -9.94 12.34 9.25
CA LEU A 86 -11.36 12.04 9.08
C LEU A 86 -12.04 11.76 10.43
N SER A 87 -11.40 10.97 11.30
CA SER A 87 -11.91 10.72 12.64
C SER A 87 -12.06 12.01 13.44
N ARG A 88 -11.06 12.90 13.37
CA ARG A 88 -11.09 14.19 14.05
C ARG A 88 -12.15 15.14 13.48
N SER A 89 -12.34 15.15 12.16
CA SER A 89 -13.33 16.02 11.51
C SER A 89 -14.78 15.59 11.82
N ILE A 90 -15.02 14.29 11.99
CA ILE A 90 -16.34 13.72 12.27
C ILE A 90 -16.68 13.71 13.76
N SER A 91 -15.72 13.35 14.62
CA SER A 91 -15.94 13.22 16.07
C SER A 91 -16.30 14.54 16.76
N GLY A 92 -15.72 15.66 16.33
CA GLY A 92 -15.97 16.98 16.93
C GLY A 92 -17.44 17.41 16.83
N PRO A 93 -18.02 17.51 15.62
CA PRO A 93 -19.43 17.85 15.42
C PRO A 93 -20.38 16.87 16.13
N LEU A 94 -20.11 15.56 16.06
CA LEU A 94 -20.92 14.55 16.73
C LEU A 94 -20.90 14.69 18.25
N TYR A 95 -19.74 14.96 18.84
CA TYR A 95 -19.63 15.16 20.29
C TYR A 95 -20.43 16.39 20.73
N ARG A 96 -20.38 17.49 19.97
CA ARG A 96 -21.18 18.68 20.26
C ARG A 96 -22.68 18.40 20.13
N LEU A 97 -23.09 17.68 19.08
CA LEU A 97 -24.48 17.29 18.90
C LEU A 97 -24.98 16.46 20.08
N ARG A 98 -24.18 15.49 20.55
CA ARG A 98 -24.50 14.69 21.75
C ARG A 98 -24.73 15.57 22.98
N LEU A 99 -23.83 16.52 23.25
CA LEU A 99 -23.98 17.44 24.39
C LEU A 99 -25.27 18.27 24.27
N HIS A 100 -25.58 18.77 23.08
CA HIS A 100 -26.82 19.52 22.85
C HIS A 100 -28.08 18.66 23.04
N MET A 101 -28.06 17.40 22.59
CA MET A 101 -29.16 16.46 22.82
C MET A 101 -29.31 16.12 24.31
N GLU A 102 -28.21 16.05 25.04
CA GLU A 102 -28.23 15.86 26.50
C GLU A 102 -28.82 17.09 27.20
N ASP A 103 -28.41 18.30 26.83
CA ASP A 103 -29.01 19.55 27.34
C ASP A 103 -30.53 19.62 27.04
N PHE A 104 -30.91 19.20 25.83
CA PHE A 104 -32.31 19.11 25.41
C PHE A 104 -33.11 18.14 26.29
N ALA A 105 -32.55 16.97 26.59
CA ALA A 105 -33.17 15.99 27.48
C ALA A 105 -33.34 16.52 28.91
N HIS A 106 -32.47 17.42 29.37
CA HIS A 106 -32.59 18.12 30.65
C HIS A 106 -33.52 19.35 30.61
N GLY A 107 -34.31 19.52 29.55
CA GLY A 107 -35.26 20.63 29.42
C GLY A 107 -34.60 21.98 29.15
N LYS A 108 -33.35 22.01 28.67
CA LYS A 108 -32.63 23.22 28.26
C LYS A 108 -32.40 23.21 26.76
N PRO A 109 -33.46 23.30 25.93
CA PRO A 109 -33.32 23.26 24.49
C PRO A 109 -32.46 24.43 24.00
N ARG A 110 -31.39 24.12 23.26
CA ARG A 110 -30.49 25.13 22.68
C ARG A 110 -30.19 24.80 21.23
N LYS A 111 -30.35 25.79 20.36
CA LYS A 111 -29.97 25.69 18.95
C LYS A 111 -28.46 25.56 18.80
N MET A 112 -28.05 24.71 17.86
CA MET A 112 -26.65 24.52 17.50
C MET A 112 -26.30 25.43 16.31
N HIS A 113 -25.16 26.13 16.40
CA HIS A 113 -24.69 26.99 15.31
C HIS A 113 -24.04 26.15 14.21
N SER A 114 -24.53 26.27 12.98
CA SER A 114 -23.92 25.63 11.81
C SER A 114 -22.75 26.45 11.31
N ARG A 115 -21.57 25.84 11.16
CA ARG A 115 -20.47 26.45 10.44
C ARG A 115 -20.77 26.41 8.93
N LYS A 116 -20.35 27.44 8.20
CA LYS A 116 -20.43 27.43 6.72
C LYS A 116 -19.52 26.32 6.18
N ASN A 117 -20.03 25.52 5.25
CA ASN A 117 -19.32 24.42 4.58
C ASN A 117 -19.02 23.19 5.46
N ASP A 118 -19.86 22.91 6.46
CA ASP A 118 -19.76 21.68 7.24
C ASP A 118 -20.64 20.58 6.61
N ASN A 119 -20.10 19.39 6.41
CA ASN A 119 -20.86 18.24 5.89
C ASN A 119 -22.01 17.83 6.83
N PHE A 120 -21.95 18.23 8.10
CA PHE A 120 -22.99 17.98 9.11
C PHE A 120 -24.10 19.04 9.14
N GLN A 121 -24.08 20.04 8.24
CA GLN A 121 -25.10 21.09 8.17
C GLN A 121 -26.56 20.56 8.11
N PRO A 122 -26.92 19.55 7.28
CA PRO A 122 -28.30 19.05 7.25
C PRO A 122 -28.72 18.41 8.58
N LEU A 123 -27.80 17.73 9.27
CA LEU A 123 -28.07 17.13 10.58
C LEU A 123 -28.30 18.20 11.65
N ILE A 124 -27.48 19.25 11.65
CA ILE A 124 -27.63 20.41 12.54
C ILE A 124 -28.96 21.14 12.28
N GLN A 125 -29.35 21.29 11.01
CA GLN A 125 -30.62 21.90 10.64
C GLN A 125 -31.81 21.07 11.14
N ALA A 126 -31.79 19.75 10.95
CA ALA A 126 -32.83 18.86 11.46
C ALA A 126 -32.96 18.94 13.00
N TYR A 127 -31.83 18.94 13.71
CA TYR A 127 -31.82 19.11 15.17
C TYR A 127 -32.40 20.47 15.59
N ASN A 128 -32.04 21.56 14.90
CA ASN A 128 -32.59 22.89 15.19
C ASN A 128 -34.10 22.97 14.92
N GLN A 129 -34.60 22.32 13.88
CA GLN A 129 -36.04 22.21 13.61
C GLN A 129 -36.77 21.48 14.73
N GLN A 130 -36.19 20.41 15.27
CA GLN A 130 -36.74 19.70 16.43
C GLN A 130 -36.78 20.59 17.68
N VAL A 131 -35.71 21.34 17.94
CA VAL A 131 -35.63 22.31 19.04
C VAL A 131 -36.72 23.38 18.92
N ASP A 132 -36.91 23.92 17.71
CA ASP A 132 -37.94 24.91 17.41
C ASP A 132 -39.34 24.37 17.71
N PHE A 133 -39.66 23.19 17.18
CA PHE A 133 -40.95 22.54 17.39
C PHE A 133 -41.29 22.35 18.88
N VAL A 134 -40.33 21.91 19.69
CA VAL A 134 -40.56 21.72 21.14
C VAL A 134 -40.71 23.04 21.87
N SER A 135 -39.96 24.08 21.48
CA SER A 135 -40.11 25.42 22.07
C SER A 135 -41.47 26.05 21.77
N GLU A 136 -42.01 25.82 20.57
CA GLU A 136 -43.36 26.25 20.19
C GLU A 136 -44.43 25.53 21.03
N LEU A 137 -44.31 24.21 21.22
CA LEU A 137 -45.23 23.44 22.07
C LEU A 137 -45.23 23.90 23.53
N GLN A 138 -44.06 24.21 24.09
CA GLN A 138 -43.95 24.73 25.47
C GLN A 138 -44.63 26.10 25.61
N THR A 139 -44.48 26.96 24.61
CA THR A 139 -45.13 28.28 24.57
C THR A 139 -46.65 28.13 24.49
N TYR A 140 -47.13 27.19 23.66
CA TYR A 140 -48.55 26.89 23.54
C TYR A 140 -49.15 26.40 24.87
N HIS A 141 -48.51 25.44 25.53
CA HIS A 141 -48.97 24.92 26.82
C HIS A 141 -49.05 26.01 27.89
N SER A 142 -48.03 26.88 27.97
CA SER A 142 -47.99 27.98 28.93
C SER A 142 -49.13 28.99 28.70
N SER A 143 -49.42 29.31 27.44
CA SER A 143 -50.53 30.22 27.09
C SER A 143 -51.92 29.64 27.38
N HIS A 144 -52.05 28.31 27.34
CA HIS A 144 -53.33 27.65 27.60
C HIS A 144 -53.62 27.57 29.10
N GLU A 145 -52.62 27.35 29.95
CA GLU A 145 -52.82 27.33 31.41
C GLU A 145 -53.27 28.68 31.97
N GLU A 146 -52.73 29.78 31.45
CA GLU A 146 -53.09 31.14 31.88
C GLU A 146 -54.57 31.48 31.61
N ASN A 147 -55.12 31.02 30.48
CA ASN A 147 -56.52 31.26 30.12
C ASN A 147 -57.54 30.44 30.94
N VAL A 148 -57.12 29.34 31.57
CA VAL A 148 -58.01 28.48 32.38
C VAL A 148 -58.09 28.92 33.84
N LEU A 149 -57.06 29.63 34.33
CA LEU A 149 -56.99 30.13 35.71
C LEU A 149 -58.09 31.15 36.13
N PRO A 150 -58.56 32.10 35.30
CA PRO A 150 -59.60 33.04 35.73
C PRO A 150 -60.96 32.37 35.96
N LEU A 151 -61.27 31.27 35.25
CA LEU A 151 -62.53 30.54 35.42
C LEU A 151 -62.63 29.83 36.78
N LYS A 152 -61.50 29.43 37.37
CA LYS A 152 -61.50 28.83 38.72
C LYS A 152 -61.60 29.84 39.85
N LYS A 153 -61.33 31.13 39.61
CA LYS A 153 -61.47 32.18 40.65
C LYS A 153 -62.87 32.79 40.69
N ALA A 154 -63.71 32.51 39.70
CA ALA A 154 -65.08 32.99 39.60
C ALA A 154 -66.13 31.98 40.12
N ALA A 155 -65.70 30.79 40.54
CA ALA A 155 -66.52 29.75 41.16
C ALA A 155 -66.13 29.57 42.63
#